data_AF-A0A501Q772-F1
#
_entry.id   AF-A0A501Q772-F1
#
_cell.length_a   1.000
_cell.length_b   1.000
_cell.length_c   1.000
_cell.angle_alpha   90.00
_cell.angle_beta   90.00
_cell.angle_gamma   90.00
#
_symmetry.space_group_name_H-M   'P 1'
#
loop_
_entity.id
_entity.type
_entity.pdbx_description
1 polymer ?
#
loop_
_entity_poly.entity_id
_entity_poly.type
_entity_poly.pdbx_seq_one_letter_code
_entity_poly.pdbx_strand_id
1 'polypeptide(L)'
;MTRSIYFLFFFLGAFLQKGQAQVEKNSELYKTIMSKDSLLFNVGFNTCDISQFENLMSEKLEFFHDIDGMSDKKKFLKDFKGGLCRDTKNYQARRELLPESTEVYALYDKTNGGKVYGALQVGTHQFFEKQTGQPEKFGSSARFSHLWLLENGEWKLVKSYSYEHVTKQLESVTAPTFDNDMAIEKWLKENKVPTLGLGIIENGKLQQVKVFGEIKPGVSAPYNTIFNVASLTKPMTAIVALKLVSLGKWDLDKPVYNYWTDPDIAKDPRSKKITTRQILSHQTGFPNWRWMNADKKLNFQFDPGTAYQYSGEGLEYLRKALENKFHKSLQQLASELIFQPLKMNETSYVWNKNSDISRYAIGYDKDLKPYEVEKNTTPNAADNLLTTIEDYGKFLVAVMNGELLQESVFKEMTRPQIASERGKHFGLGFEIYTLENEEYGLSHGGADVGVRTITFILPKTKQGLLIFTNSDVGGNVYEALVKHYLGKNGEKIIDIETK
;
A
#
# COMPACT_ATOMS: atom_id res chain seq x y z
N MET A 1 56.72 -14.64 18.52
CA MET A 1 55.55 -14.66 19.43
C MET A 1 54.85 -13.33 19.33
N THR A 2 53.71 -13.27 18.65
CA THR A 2 52.82 -12.10 18.65
C THR A 2 51.42 -12.64 18.37
N ARG A 3 50.63 -12.81 19.44
CA ARG A 3 49.22 -13.21 19.40
C ARG A 3 48.39 -12.00 18.99
N SER A 4 47.59 -12.12 17.93
CA SER A 4 46.51 -11.17 17.66
C SER A 4 45.18 -11.78 18.06
N ILE A 5 44.47 -11.05 18.92
CA ILE A 5 43.19 -11.41 19.56
C ILE A 5 42.07 -10.94 18.63
N TYR A 6 41.16 -11.85 18.25
CA TYR A 6 39.94 -11.50 17.52
C TYR A 6 38.86 -11.04 18.52
N PHE A 7 38.45 -9.77 18.44
CA PHE A 7 37.25 -9.27 19.10
C PHE A 7 36.01 -9.62 18.25
N LEU A 8 35.16 -10.50 18.77
CA LEU A 8 33.83 -10.76 18.24
C LEU A 8 32.89 -9.64 18.69
N PHE A 9 32.44 -8.77 17.77
CA PHE A 9 31.36 -7.83 18.03
C PHE A 9 30.01 -8.54 17.83
N PHE A 10 29.33 -8.88 18.92
CA PHE A 10 27.93 -9.27 18.91
C PHE A 10 27.07 -8.01 18.71
N PHE A 11 26.53 -7.80 17.51
CA PHE A 11 25.48 -6.80 17.29
C PHE A 11 24.13 -7.41 17.69
N LEU A 12 23.68 -7.09 18.90
CA LEU A 12 22.31 -7.35 19.36
C LEU A 12 21.38 -6.38 18.61
N GLY A 13 20.74 -6.85 17.54
CA GLY A 13 19.71 -6.08 16.84
C GLY A 13 18.45 -5.97 17.69
N ALA A 14 18.25 -4.82 18.33
CA ALA A 14 17.00 -4.49 19.01
C ALA A 14 15.88 -4.33 17.96
N PHE A 15 14.90 -5.23 17.98
CA PHE A 15 13.64 -5.06 17.27
C PHE A 15 12.86 -3.91 17.90
N LEU A 16 12.86 -2.74 17.25
CA LEU A 16 11.90 -1.68 17.54
C LEU A 16 10.54 -2.11 16.97
N GLN A 17 9.71 -2.74 17.80
CA GLN A 17 8.27 -2.82 17.53
C GLN A 17 7.72 -1.39 17.49
N LYS A 18 7.36 -0.89 16.30
CA LYS A 18 6.50 0.28 16.18
C LYS A 18 5.09 -0.14 16.64
N GLY A 19 4.80 0.05 17.93
CA GLY A 19 3.44 -0.07 18.44
C GLY A 19 2.55 0.99 17.80
N GLN A 20 1.34 0.61 17.41
CA GLN A 20 0.28 1.58 17.15
C GLN A 20 0.07 2.39 18.44
N ALA A 21 0.36 3.70 18.38
CA ALA A 21 0.28 4.57 19.56
C ALA A 21 -1.18 4.87 19.95
N GLN A 22 -2.09 4.90 18.97
CA GLN A 22 -3.53 5.05 19.18
C GLN A 22 -4.16 3.70 19.56
N VAL A 23 -5.05 3.70 20.56
CA VAL A 23 -5.85 2.51 20.89
C VAL A 23 -6.96 2.29 19.85
N GLU A 24 -7.30 1.03 19.56
CA GLU A 24 -8.37 0.70 18.63
C GLU A 24 -9.70 1.37 19.04
N LYS A 25 -10.47 1.90 18.09
CA LYS A 25 -11.73 2.63 18.37
C LYS A 25 -12.83 1.76 19.01
N ASN A 26 -12.73 0.44 18.86
CA ASN A 26 -13.64 -0.53 19.48
C ASN A 26 -13.18 -0.94 20.90
N SER A 27 -11.99 -0.52 21.34
CA SER A 27 -11.41 -0.90 22.63
C SER A 27 -12.23 -0.35 23.79
N GLU A 28 -12.15 -1.02 24.94
CA GLU A 28 -12.82 -0.61 26.18
C GLU A 28 -12.35 0.78 26.62
N LEU A 29 -11.05 1.06 26.54
CA LEU A 29 -10.49 2.36 26.92
C LEU A 29 -11.03 3.47 26.02
N TYR A 30 -11.01 3.29 24.68
CA TYR A 30 -11.53 4.28 23.76
C TYR A 30 -13.00 4.59 24.06
N LYS A 31 -13.84 3.55 24.15
CA LYS A 31 -15.26 3.71 24.48
C LYS A 31 -15.47 4.42 25.82
N THR A 32 -14.67 4.10 26.82
CA THR A 32 -14.73 4.73 28.14
C THR A 32 -14.39 6.21 28.07
N ILE A 33 -13.27 6.58 27.46
CA ILE A 33 -12.85 7.98 27.34
C ILE A 33 -13.84 8.81 26.51
N MET A 34 -14.33 8.26 25.39
CA MET A 34 -15.37 8.91 24.58
C MET A 34 -16.68 9.09 25.35
N SER A 35 -17.04 8.13 26.20
CA SER A 35 -18.19 8.27 27.10
C SER A 35 -17.98 9.39 28.12
N LYS A 36 -16.78 9.51 28.72
CA LYS A 36 -16.45 10.60 29.65
C LYS A 36 -16.45 11.97 28.97
N ASP A 37 -15.91 12.09 27.75
CA ASP A 37 -16.02 13.30 26.93
C ASP A 37 -17.48 13.67 26.67
N SER A 38 -18.29 12.71 26.23
CA SER A 38 -19.71 12.92 26.00
C SER A 38 -20.44 13.40 27.25
N LEU A 39 -20.14 12.85 28.43
CA LEU A 39 -20.74 13.33 29.68
C LEU A 39 -20.30 14.77 30.02
N LEU A 40 -19.01 15.10 29.89
CA LEU A 40 -18.54 16.46 30.13
C LEU A 40 -19.17 17.47 29.19
N PHE A 41 -19.27 17.16 27.90
CA PHE A 41 -19.63 18.15 26.89
C PHE A 41 -21.07 18.05 26.40
N ASN A 42 -21.57 16.85 26.07
CA ASN A 42 -22.94 16.71 25.59
C ASN A 42 -23.97 16.89 26.70
N VAL A 43 -23.61 16.52 27.94
CA VAL A 43 -24.43 16.78 29.13
C VAL A 43 -23.93 18.04 29.82
N GLY A 44 -22.72 18.05 30.38
CA GLY A 44 -22.24 19.18 31.18
C GLY A 44 -22.24 20.52 30.42
N PHE A 45 -21.52 20.61 29.30
CA PHE A 45 -21.38 21.86 28.56
C PHE A 45 -22.69 22.28 27.88
N ASN A 46 -23.26 21.39 27.07
CA ASN A 46 -24.37 21.72 26.17
C ASN A 46 -25.70 21.95 26.91
N THR A 47 -25.88 21.36 28.08
CA THR A 47 -27.11 21.54 28.90
C THR A 47 -26.86 22.36 30.17
N CYS A 48 -25.63 22.84 30.38
CA CYS A 48 -25.22 23.55 31.60
C CYS A 48 -25.40 22.75 32.90
N ASP A 49 -25.31 21.41 32.84
CA ASP A 49 -25.30 20.54 34.02
C ASP A 49 -23.92 20.54 34.68
N ILE A 50 -23.75 21.41 35.67
CA ILE A 50 -22.46 21.60 36.34
C ILE A 50 -22.00 20.37 37.13
N SER A 51 -22.94 19.49 37.53
CA SER A 51 -22.59 18.29 38.28
C SER A 51 -21.65 17.37 37.48
N GLN A 52 -21.74 17.38 36.15
CA GLN A 52 -20.83 16.60 35.29
C GLN A 52 -19.39 17.08 35.39
N PHE A 53 -19.17 18.39 35.41
CA PHE A 53 -17.82 18.96 35.58
C PHE A 53 -17.29 18.72 36.99
N GLU A 54 -18.14 18.90 38.02
CA GLU A 54 -17.76 18.63 39.41
C GLU A 54 -17.33 17.17 39.61
N ASN A 55 -18.03 16.23 38.95
CA ASN A 55 -17.77 14.80 39.01
C ASN A 55 -16.61 14.34 38.12
N LEU A 56 -16.42 14.90 36.93
CA LEU A 56 -15.47 14.39 35.95
C LEU A 56 -14.15 15.16 35.91
N MET A 57 -14.06 16.35 36.49
CA MET A 57 -12.80 17.08 36.62
C MET A 57 -12.11 16.78 37.95
N SER A 58 -10.82 16.52 37.89
CA SER A 58 -9.98 16.39 39.09
C SER A 58 -9.89 17.71 39.85
N GLU A 59 -9.72 17.64 41.17
CA GLU A 59 -9.40 18.81 41.99
C GLU A 59 -8.07 19.48 41.58
N LYS A 60 -7.21 18.75 40.86
CA LYS A 60 -5.94 19.23 40.33
C LYS A 60 -6.03 19.72 38.88
N LEU A 61 -7.24 20.01 38.38
CA LEU A 61 -7.43 20.44 37.00
C LEU A 61 -6.56 21.66 36.66
N GLU A 62 -5.79 21.54 35.58
CA GLU A 62 -5.16 22.65 34.89
C GLU A 62 -5.80 22.82 33.50
N PHE A 63 -6.53 23.92 33.30
CA PHE A 63 -7.11 24.27 32.01
C PHE A 63 -6.32 25.39 31.35
N PHE A 64 -5.84 25.18 30.13
CA PHE A 64 -5.11 26.14 29.34
C PHE A 64 -5.92 26.51 28.11
N HIS A 65 -6.25 27.79 27.98
CA HIS A 65 -6.95 28.34 26.83
C HIS A 65 -6.07 29.40 26.15
N ASP A 66 -5.90 29.32 24.83
CA ASP A 66 -5.07 30.26 24.07
C ASP A 66 -5.63 31.70 24.04
N ILE A 67 -6.97 31.86 24.13
CA ILE A 67 -7.64 33.16 24.26
C ILE A 67 -7.75 33.63 25.73
N ASP A 68 -8.35 32.83 26.62
CA ASP A 68 -8.70 33.26 27.99
C ASP A 68 -7.62 33.01 29.05
N GLY A 69 -6.52 32.35 28.67
CA GLY A 69 -5.42 32.00 29.57
C GLY A 69 -5.69 30.77 30.44
N MET A 70 -4.93 30.65 31.53
CA MET A 70 -4.98 29.48 32.42
C MET A 70 -6.07 29.60 33.49
N SER A 71 -6.75 28.50 33.81
CA SER A 71 -7.71 28.39 34.91
C SER A 71 -7.56 27.06 35.66
N ASP A 72 -7.77 27.09 36.97
CA ASP A 72 -7.97 25.88 37.78
C ASP A 72 -9.46 25.47 37.79
N LYS A 73 -9.79 24.33 38.43
CA LYS A 73 -11.20 23.85 38.54
C LYS A 73 -12.14 24.92 39.10
N LYS A 74 -11.75 25.63 40.16
CA LYS A 74 -12.62 26.60 40.84
C LYS A 74 -12.90 27.80 39.96
N LYS A 75 -11.87 28.35 39.32
CA LYS A 75 -11.99 29.45 38.38
C LYS A 75 -12.80 29.03 37.15
N PHE A 76 -12.48 27.88 36.55
CA PHE A 76 -13.22 27.35 35.40
C PHE A 76 -14.72 27.23 35.69
N LEU A 77 -15.11 26.59 36.80
CA LEU A 77 -16.51 26.41 37.16
C LEU A 77 -17.21 27.74 37.44
N LYS A 78 -16.53 28.69 38.08
CA LYS A 78 -17.07 30.04 38.34
C LYS A 78 -17.33 30.78 37.03
N ASP A 79 -16.35 30.78 36.12
CA ASP A 79 -16.43 31.51 34.85
C ASP A 79 -17.43 30.84 33.90
N PHE A 80 -17.49 29.51 33.90
CA PHE A 80 -18.47 28.76 33.12
C PHE A 80 -19.91 29.04 33.59
N LYS A 81 -20.16 28.98 34.91
CA LYS A 81 -21.47 29.35 35.52
C LYS A 81 -21.83 30.82 35.27
N GLY A 82 -20.87 31.72 35.42
CA GLY A 82 -21.07 33.17 35.31
C GLY A 82 -21.07 33.72 33.88
N GLY A 83 -20.60 32.94 32.91
CA GLY A 83 -20.50 33.28 31.50
C GLY A 83 -21.49 32.47 30.65
N LEU A 84 -21.01 31.39 30.04
CA LEU A 84 -21.77 30.59 29.06
C LEU A 84 -23.10 30.03 29.61
N CYS A 85 -23.16 29.75 30.91
CA CYS A 85 -24.36 29.22 31.56
C CYS A 85 -25.16 30.25 32.36
N ARG A 86 -24.86 31.55 32.24
CA ARG A 86 -25.53 32.61 33.04
C ARG A 86 -26.99 32.81 32.66
N ASP A 87 -27.31 32.75 31.36
CA ASP A 87 -28.66 33.03 30.84
C ASP A 87 -29.02 32.06 29.71
N THR A 88 -29.23 30.80 30.10
CA THR A 88 -29.58 29.70 29.17
C THR A 88 -30.93 29.89 28.46
N LYS A 89 -31.74 30.87 28.89
CA LYS A 89 -33.00 31.21 28.22
C LYS A 89 -32.78 32.07 26.98
N ASN A 90 -31.77 32.93 26.99
CA ASN A 90 -31.50 33.89 25.90
C ASN A 90 -30.30 33.54 25.04
N TYR A 91 -29.37 32.74 25.59
CA TYR A 91 -28.16 32.32 24.91
C TYR A 91 -27.80 30.88 25.31
N GLN A 92 -27.47 30.05 24.31
CA GLN A 92 -26.96 28.70 24.55
C GLN A 92 -25.73 28.47 23.68
N ALA A 93 -24.63 28.09 24.33
CA ALA A 93 -23.45 27.56 23.65
C ALA A 93 -23.56 26.04 23.56
N ARG A 94 -23.15 25.50 22.42
CA ARG A 94 -23.08 24.06 22.18
C ARG A 94 -21.71 23.72 21.64
N ARG A 95 -21.04 22.77 22.27
CA ARG A 95 -19.83 22.13 21.75
C ARG A 95 -20.20 20.81 21.10
N GLU A 96 -19.55 20.53 19.99
CA GLU A 96 -19.63 19.29 19.25
C GLU A 96 -18.22 18.70 19.08
N LEU A 97 -18.03 17.44 19.46
CA LEU A 97 -16.80 16.72 19.12
C LEU A 97 -16.84 16.35 17.66
N LEU A 98 -15.71 16.47 16.97
CA LEU A 98 -15.55 15.94 15.62
C LEU A 98 -14.95 14.51 15.70
N PRO A 99 -15.77 13.43 15.66
CA PRO A 99 -15.32 12.08 16.06
C PRO A 99 -14.21 11.51 15.19
N GLU A 100 -14.14 11.92 13.93
CA GLU A 100 -13.13 11.53 12.96
C GLU A 100 -11.75 12.14 13.26
N SER A 101 -11.70 13.28 13.93
CA SER A 101 -10.45 13.92 14.38
C SER A 101 -9.95 13.38 15.73
N THR A 102 -10.72 12.50 16.37
CA THR A 102 -10.47 12.11 17.77
C THR A 102 -9.60 10.88 17.85
N GLU A 103 -8.54 10.99 18.65
CA GLU A 103 -7.61 9.90 18.96
C GLU A 103 -7.46 9.75 20.48
N VAL A 104 -7.22 8.51 20.93
CA VAL A 104 -6.99 8.19 22.33
C VAL A 104 -5.72 7.35 22.44
N TYR A 105 -4.85 7.73 23.35
CA TYR A 105 -3.55 7.10 23.61
C TYR A 105 -3.51 6.61 25.06
N ALA A 106 -3.22 5.33 25.28
CA ALA A 106 -3.14 4.76 26.62
C ALA A 106 -1.81 5.11 27.31
N LEU A 107 -1.86 5.46 28.58
CA LEU A 107 -0.68 5.67 29.44
C LEU A 107 -0.55 4.51 30.42
N TYR A 108 0.57 3.78 30.32
CA TYR A 108 0.83 2.56 31.07
C TYR A 108 1.86 2.79 32.16
N ASP A 109 1.60 2.28 33.36
CA ASP A 109 2.54 2.26 34.46
C ASP A 109 3.37 0.96 34.40
N LYS A 110 4.59 1.08 33.88
CA LYS A 110 5.52 -0.06 33.78
C LYS A 110 5.96 -0.60 35.15
N THR A 111 5.85 0.20 36.22
CA THR A 111 6.23 -0.22 37.57
C THR A 111 5.13 -1.00 38.28
N ASN A 112 3.89 -0.90 37.78
CA ASN A 112 2.71 -1.57 38.34
C ASN A 112 2.10 -2.57 37.33
N GLY A 113 2.93 -3.47 36.81
CA GLY A 113 2.48 -4.57 35.94
C GLY A 113 1.92 -4.13 34.58
N GLY A 114 2.25 -2.92 34.12
CA GLY A 114 1.78 -2.42 32.82
C GLY A 114 0.30 -2.05 32.81
N LYS A 115 -0.30 -1.72 33.97
CA LYS A 115 -1.69 -1.26 34.03
C LYS A 115 -1.83 0.13 33.42
N VAL A 116 -2.96 0.37 32.77
CA VAL A 116 -3.34 1.71 32.30
C VAL A 116 -3.65 2.58 33.52
N TYR A 117 -2.98 3.72 33.65
CA TYR A 117 -3.24 4.71 34.70
C TYR A 117 -3.77 6.04 34.16
N GLY A 118 -3.67 6.24 32.84
CA GLY A 118 -4.09 7.46 32.18
C GLY A 118 -4.40 7.27 30.70
N ALA A 119 -5.00 8.29 30.10
CA ALA A 119 -5.25 8.37 28.67
C ALA A 119 -5.08 9.80 28.19
N LEU A 120 -4.40 9.98 27.06
CA LEU A 120 -4.34 11.24 26.35
C LEU A 120 -5.38 11.19 25.22
N GLN A 121 -6.36 12.07 25.26
CA GLN A 121 -7.36 12.24 24.22
C GLN A 121 -7.06 13.54 23.47
N VAL A 122 -7.00 13.49 22.14
CA VAL A 122 -6.76 14.67 21.29
C VAL A 122 -7.79 14.72 20.18
N GLY A 123 -8.09 15.92 19.68
CA GLY A 123 -9.00 16.09 18.54
C GLY A 123 -9.41 17.53 18.32
N THR A 124 -10.55 17.72 17.66
CA THR A 124 -11.13 19.04 17.35
C THR A 124 -12.54 19.15 17.91
N HIS A 125 -12.83 20.31 18.51
CA HIS A 125 -14.17 20.73 18.90
C HIS A 125 -14.69 21.79 17.92
N GLN A 126 -15.99 21.75 17.66
CA GLN A 126 -16.73 22.85 17.05
C GLN A 126 -17.67 23.47 18.09
N PHE A 127 -17.76 24.79 18.09
CA PHE A 127 -18.63 25.55 18.99
C PHE A 127 -19.67 26.28 18.18
N PHE A 128 -20.92 26.20 18.65
CA PHE A 128 -22.09 26.82 18.08
C PHE A 128 -22.78 27.67 19.13
N GLU A 129 -23.45 28.72 18.68
CA GLU A 129 -24.15 29.67 19.53
C GLU A 129 -25.58 29.85 19.04
N LYS A 130 -26.52 29.88 19.98
CA LYS A 130 -27.93 30.10 19.71
C LYS A 130 -28.47 31.21 20.60
N GLN A 131 -29.03 32.24 19.98
CA GLN A 131 -29.74 33.32 20.68
C GLN A 131 -31.26 33.17 20.48
N THR A 132 -32.05 33.67 21.44
CA THR A 132 -33.51 33.62 21.35
C THR A 132 -34.04 34.27 20.07
N GLY A 133 -34.88 33.53 19.35
CA GLY A 133 -35.47 33.99 18.09
C GLY A 133 -34.51 33.96 16.88
N GLN A 134 -33.28 33.47 17.05
CA GLN A 134 -32.30 33.31 15.97
C GLN A 134 -31.97 31.84 15.73
N PRO A 135 -31.66 31.44 14.48
CA PRO A 135 -31.10 30.12 14.22
C PRO A 135 -29.74 29.98 14.88
N GLU A 136 -29.38 28.74 15.23
CA GLU A 136 -28.04 28.42 15.71
C GLU A 136 -27.00 28.77 14.64
N LYS A 137 -25.87 29.33 15.06
CA LYS A 137 -24.77 29.72 14.19
C LYS A 137 -23.48 29.08 14.65
N PHE A 138 -22.62 28.77 13.70
CA PHE A 138 -21.24 28.39 13.97
C PHE A 138 -20.50 29.57 14.62
N GLY A 139 -19.82 29.30 15.74
CA GLY A 139 -19.00 30.27 16.45
C GLY A 139 -17.51 30.10 16.12
N SER A 140 -16.95 28.96 16.50
CA SER A 140 -15.52 28.68 16.31
C SER A 140 -15.20 27.19 16.25
N SER A 141 -13.99 26.85 15.84
CA SER A 141 -13.39 25.54 16.04
C SER A 141 -12.11 25.67 16.84
N ALA A 142 -11.79 24.64 17.63
CA ALA A 142 -10.56 24.59 18.41
C ALA A 142 -10.01 23.17 18.47
N ARG A 143 -8.69 23.03 18.45
CA ARG A 143 -8.03 21.77 18.77
C ARG A 143 -7.95 21.62 20.27
N PHE A 144 -7.94 20.37 20.74
CA PHE A 144 -7.82 20.09 22.15
C PHE A 144 -6.86 18.94 22.45
N SER A 145 -6.39 18.93 23.70
CA SER A 145 -5.70 17.79 24.29
C SER A 145 -6.13 17.63 25.75
N HIS A 146 -6.68 16.48 26.08
CA HIS A 146 -7.18 16.12 27.40
C HIS A 146 -6.33 15.01 28.00
N LEU A 147 -5.79 15.25 29.20
CA LEU A 147 -5.19 14.22 30.03
C LEU A 147 -6.22 13.71 31.03
N TRP A 148 -6.62 12.47 30.84
CA TRP A 148 -7.47 11.73 31.75
C TRP A 148 -6.59 10.84 32.64
N LEU A 149 -6.77 10.89 33.96
CA LEU A 149 -6.11 9.98 34.90
C LEU A 149 -7.14 9.17 35.67
N LEU A 150 -6.75 7.96 36.07
CA LEU A 150 -7.55 7.12 36.95
C LEU A 150 -7.31 7.52 38.41
N GLU A 151 -8.27 8.21 39.02
CA GLU A 151 -8.25 8.63 40.42
C GLU A 151 -9.26 7.79 41.20
N ASN A 152 -8.79 6.98 42.15
CA ASN A 152 -9.63 6.08 42.97
C ASN A 152 -10.55 5.16 42.14
N GLY A 153 -10.09 4.73 40.96
CA GLY A 153 -10.86 3.88 40.05
C GLY A 153 -11.79 4.63 39.11
N GLU A 154 -11.84 5.97 39.18
CA GLU A 154 -12.65 6.80 38.30
C GLU A 154 -11.78 7.62 37.34
N TRP A 155 -12.18 7.71 36.08
CA TRP A 155 -11.53 8.56 35.09
C TRP A 155 -11.86 10.03 35.33
N LYS A 156 -10.84 10.84 35.63
CA LYS A 156 -10.96 12.29 35.85
C LYS A 156 -10.10 13.06 34.84
N LEU A 157 -10.63 14.16 34.32
CA LEU A 157 -9.90 15.12 33.51
C LEU A 157 -8.99 15.95 34.43
N VAL A 158 -7.68 15.84 34.23
CA VAL A 158 -6.67 16.50 35.08
C VAL A 158 -5.98 17.65 34.34
N LYS A 159 -5.89 17.57 33.02
CA LYS A 159 -5.35 18.66 32.21
C LYS A 159 -6.13 18.80 30.92
N SER A 160 -6.46 20.02 30.54
CA SER A 160 -7.10 20.30 29.26
C SER A 160 -6.45 21.50 28.60
N TYR A 161 -6.08 21.32 27.34
CA TYR A 161 -5.59 22.36 26.45
C TYR A 161 -6.66 22.60 25.40
N SER A 162 -7.08 23.85 25.23
CA SER A 162 -7.95 24.31 24.13
C SER A 162 -7.19 25.39 23.36
N TYR A 163 -6.86 25.12 22.10
CA TYR A 163 -5.92 25.94 21.33
C TYR A 163 -6.25 25.97 19.84
N GLU A 164 -5.66 26.91 19.11
CA GLU A 164 -5.92 27.17 17.70
C GLU A 164 -7.40 27.53 17.45
N HIS A 165 -7.96 28.42 18.27
CA HIS A 165 -9.32 28.89 18.04
C HIS A 165 -9.42 29.72 16.75
N VAL A 166 -10.28 29.27 15.84
CA VAL A 166 -10.52 29.94 14.55
C VAL A 166 -12.01 30.14 14.31
N THR A 167 -12.38 31.27 13.70
CA THR A 167 -13.77 31.62 13.34
C THR A 167 -14.21 31.03 11.99
N LYS A 168 -13.57 29.94 11.57
CA LYS A 168 -13.94 29.16 10.39
C LYS A 168 -14.26 27.75 10.85
N GLN A 169 -15.25 27.13 10.22
CA GLN A 169 -15.51 25.71 10.44
C GLN A 169 -14.27 24.96 10.00
N LEU A 170 -13.54 24.40 10.97
CA LEU A 170 -12.56 23.38 10.66
C LEU A 170 -13.40 22.18 10.25
N GLU A 171 -13.56 22.00 8.94
CA GLU A 171 -13.91 20.70 8.40
C GLU A 171 -12.98 19.70 9.06
N SER A 172 -13.45 18.48 9.29
CA SER A 172 -12.47 17.43 9.45
C SER A 172 -11.58 17.55 8.24
N VAL A 173 -10.28 17.67 8.50
CA VAL A 173 -9.37 17.02 7.58
C VAL A 173 -9.80 15.55 7.68
N THR A 174 -10.82 15.19 6.91
CA THR A 174 -10.88 13.89 6.30
C THR A 174 -9.51 13.83 5.66
N ALA A 175 -8.59 13.15 6.35
CA ALA A 175 -7.42 12.63 5.69
C ALA A 175 -7.97 12.11 4.35
N PRO A 176 -7.48 12.62 3.20
CA PRO A 176 -7.96 12.23 1.88
C PRO A 176 -8.29 10.74 1.89
N THR A 177 -9.32 10.24 1.19
CA THR A 177 -9.82 8.85 1.32
C THR A 177 -8.72 7.78 1.50
N PHE A 178 -7.55 7.98 0.90
CA PHE A 178 -6.39 7.09 0.94
C PHE A 178 -5.38 7.31 2.09
N ASP A 179 -5.57 8.32 2.92
CA ASP A 179 -4.78 8.64 4.11
C ASP A 179 -5.50 8.18 5.41
N ASN A 180 -6.69 7.59 5.28
CA ASN A 180 -7.46 6.97 6.38
C ASN A 180 -7.82 5.52 6.04
N ASP A 181 -7.27 4.58 6.81
CA ASP A 181 -7.44 3.14 6.57
C ASP A 181 -8.92 2.69 6.58
N MET A 182 -9.77 3.26 7.46
CA MET A 182 -11.22 2.94 7.46
C MET A 182 -11.95 3.51 6.24
N ALA A 183 -11.52 4.68 5.74
CA ALA A 183 -12.08 5.27 4.54
C ALA A 183 -11.73 4.43 3.30
N ILE A 184 -10.48 3.92 3.23
CA ILE A 184 -10.07 2.95 2.22
C ILE A 184 -10.95 1.70 2.29
N GLU A 185 -11.13 1.09 3.47
CA GLU A 185 -11.93 -0.13 3.58
C GLU A 185 -13.39 0.06 3.14
N LYS A 186 -14.00 1.20 3.49
CA LYS A 186 -15.34 1.54 3.03
C LYS A 186 -15.37 1.71 1.50
N TRP A 187 -14.41 2.45 0.95
CA TRP A 187 -14.30 2.69 -0.48
C TRP A 187 -14.07 1.39 -1.28
N LEU A 188 -13.29 0.45 -0.76
CA LEU A 188 -13.08 -0.87 -1.37
C LEU A 188 -14.38 -1.68 -1.44
N LYS A 189 -15.21 -1.65 -0.40
CA LYS A 189 -16.53 -2.30 -0.40
C LYS A 189 -17.45 -1.70 -1.46
N GLU A 190 -17.47 -0.36 -1.59
CA GLU A 190 -18.24 0.35 -2.62
C GLU A 190 -17.79 -0.03 -4.04
N ASN A 191 -16.50 -0.30 -4.23
CA ASN A 191 -15.92 -0.71 -5.50
C ASN A 191 -15.91 -2.23 -5.74
N LYS A 192 -16.49 -3.04 -4.83
CA LYS A 192 -16.49 -4.51 -4.91
C LYS A 192 -15.08 -5.11 -5.05
N VAL A 193 -14.14 -4.58 -4.26
CA VAL A 193 -12.76 -5.08 -4.17
C VAL A 193 -12.55 -5.72 -2.78
N PRO A 194 -12.55 -7.06 -2.66
CA PRO A 194 -12.42 -7.73 -1.37
C PRO A 194 -11.09 -7.51 -0.66
N THR A 195 -9.97 -7.55 -1.41
CA THR A 195 -8.63 -7.32 -0.88
C THR A 195 -7.90 -6.29 -1.72
N LEU A 196 -7.22 -5.36 -1.05
CA LEU A 196 -6.24 -4.45 -1.66
C LEU A 196 -4.90 -4.63 -0.95
N GLY A 197 -3.86 -4.98 -1.69
CA GLY A 197 -2.47 -4.81 -1.29
C GLY A 197 -1.90 -3.54 -1.91
N LEU A 198 -1.25 -2.70 -1.10
CA LEU A 198 -0.70 -1.41 -1.50
C LEU A 198 0.74 -1.27 -1.00
N GLY A 199 1.67 -1.03 -1.93
CA GLY A 199 3.07 -0.72 -1.62
C GLY A 199 3.42 0.68 -2.09
N ILE A 200 3.95 1.52 -1.19
CA ILE A 200 4.27 2.92 -1.48
C ILE A 200 5.78 3.09 -1.41
N ILE A 201 6.39 3.49 -2.52
CA ILE A 201 7.82 3.72 -2.66
C ILE A 201 8.08 5.22 -2.73
N GLU A 202 8.93 5.72 -1.85
CA GLU A 202 9.38 7.13 -1.85
C GLU A 202 10.84 7.20 -1.45
N ASN A 203 11.56 8.16 -2.03
CA ASN A 203 13.00 8.36 -1.80
C ASN A 203 13.82 7.08 -2.05
N GLY A 204 13.40 6.28 -3.03
CA GLY A 204 14.14 5.10 -3.45
C GLY A 204 13.94 3.89 -2.54
N LYS A 205 12.94 3.91 -1.66
CA LYS A 205 12.70 2.89 -0.63
C LYS A 205 11.21 2.59 -0.49
N LEU A 206 10.88 1.34 -0.18
CA LEU A 206 9.53 0.93 0.18
C LEU A 206 9.20 1.48 1.58
N GLN A 207 8.40 2.54 1.65
CA GLN A 207 8.08 3.24 2.91
C GLN A 207 6.91 2.58 3.63
N GLN A 208 5.94 2.09 2.87
CA GLN A 208 4.71 1.55 3.43
C GLN A 208 4.29 0.28 2.68
N VAL A 209 3.80 -0.68 3.45
CA VAL A 209 3.11 -1.88 2.99
C VAL A 209 1.79 -1.91 3.74
N LYS A 210 0.69 -1.80 3.00
CA LYS A 210 -0.66 -1.85 3.56
C LYS A 210 -1.44 -2.95 2.86
N VAL A 211 -2.24 -3.69 3.64
CA VAL A 211 -3.16 -4.69 3.10
C VAL A 211 -4.50 -4.50 3.80
N PHE A 212 -5.57 -4.44 3.00
CA PHE A 212 -6.92 -4.12 3.45
C PHE A 212 -7.91 -5.21 3.06
N GLY A 213 -9.01 -5.29 3.81
CA GLY A 213 -10.15 -6.14 3.48
C GLY A 213 -9.96 -7.61 3.87
N GLU A 214 -10.50 -8.51 3.06
CA GLU A 214 -10.62 -9.94 3.37
C GLU A 214 -10.07 -10.82 2.24
N ILE A 215 -9.17 -11.75 2.58
CA ILE A 215 -8.58 -12.72 1.63
C ILE A 215 -9.54 -13.83 1.22
N LYS A 216 -10.56 -14.08 2.03
CA LYS A 216 -11.70 -14.97 1.81
C LYS A 216 -12.82 -14.56 2.78
N PRO A 217 -14.09 -14.94 2.56
CA PRO A 217 -15.20 -14.39 3.34
C PRO A 217 -15.02 -14.61 4.84
N GLY A 218 -15.07 -13.53 5.62
CA GLY A 218 -14.90 -13.54 7.07
C GLY A 218 -13.46 -13.72 7.57
N VAL A 219 -12.46 -13.69 6.68
CA VAL A 219 -11.04 -13.78 7.04
C VAL A 219 -10.32 -12.54 6.55
N SER A 220 -9.98 -11.68 7.50
CA SER A 220 -9.21 -10.45 7.26
C SER A 220 -7.87 -10.74 6.59
N ALA A 221 -7.48 -9.87 5.68
CA ALA A 221 -6.23 -9.95 4.95
C ALA A 221 -5.05 -9.55 5.85
N PRO A 222 -4.12 -10.46 6.17
CA PRO A 222 -2.94 -10.09 6.94
C PRO A 222 -1.97 -9.23 6.12
N TYR A 223 -1.06 -8.52 6.79
CA TYR A 223 -0.06 -7.66 6.14
C TYR A 223 0.81 -8.41 5.10
N ASN A 224 1.05 -9.70 5.34
CA ASN A 224 1.83 -10.59 4.48
C ASN A 224 0.93 -11.46 3.60
N THR A 225 -0.23 -10.96 3.18
CA THR A 225 -1.10 -11.65 2.21
C THR A 225 -0.32 -12.03 0.96
N ILE A 226 -0.50 -13.27 0.51
CA ILE A 226 0.07 -13.80 -0.73
C ILE A 226 -0.94 -13.56 -1.85
N PHE A 227 -0.48 -12.95 -2.94
CA PHE A 227 -1.26 -12.68 -4.14
C PHE A 227 -0.70 -13.49 -5.30
N ASN A 228 -1.58 -14.02 -6.15
CA ASN A 228 -1.23 -14.23 -7.56
C ASN A 228 -1.12 -12.86 -8.22
N VAL A 229 -0.03 -12.60 -8.94
CA VAL A 229 0.20 -11.31 -9.60
C VAL A 229 0.10 -11.38 -11.13
N ALA A 230 -0.38 -12.51 -11.66
CA ALA A 230 -0.64 -12.68 -13.09
C ALA A 230 0.60 -12.30 -13.93
N SER A 231 0.40 -11.44 -14.94
CA SER A 231 1.47 -10.97 -15.83
C SER A 231 2.58 -10.12 -15.20
N LEU A 232 2.48 -9.67 -13.95
CA LEU A 232 3.62 -9.10 -13.22
C LEU A 232 4.77 -10.11 -13.01
N THR A 233 4.53 -11.38 -13.33
CA THR A 233 5.55 -12.40 -13.49
C THR A 233 6.61 -12.05 -14.56
N LYS A 234 6.21 -11.38 -15.65
CA LYS A 234 7.10 -11.09 -16.79
C LYS A 234 8.28 -10.19 -16.42
N PRO A 235 8.09 -9.05 -15.71
CA PRO A 235 9.20 -8.28 -15.14
C PRO A 235 10.23 -9.11 -14.38
N MET A 236 9.77 -10.03 -13.52
CA MET A 236 10.66 -10.89 -12.73
C MET A 236 11.52 -11.78 -13.64
N THR A 237 10.88 -12.45 -14.60
CA THR A 237 11.56 -13.30 -15.60
C THR A 237 12.52 -12.49 -16.46
N ALA A 238 12.15 -11.27 -16.87
CA ALA A 238 13.00 -10.38 -17.63
C ALA A 238 14.27 -10.04 -16.86
N ILE A 239 14.15 -9.68 -15.57
CA ILE A 239 15.30 -9.38 -14.72
C ILE A 239 16.18 -10.62 -14.50
N VAL A 240 15.62 -11.84 -14.41
CA VAL A 240 16.42 -13.08 -14.38
C VAL A 240 17.32 -13.18 -15.61
N ALA A 241 16.75 -13.01 -16.81
CA ALA A 241 17.50 -13.07 -18.07
C ALA A 241 18.55 -11.93 -18.15
N LEU A 242 18.16 -10.70 -17.81
CA LEU A 242 19.05 -9.54 -17.84
C LEU A 242 20.16 -9.60 -16.79
N LYS A 243 19.92 -10.22 -15.63
CA LYS A 243 20.95 -10.51 -14.64
C LYS A 243 21.98 -11.48 -15.20
N LEU A 244 21.54 -12.52 -15.92
CA LEU A 244 22.45 -13.44 -16.60
C LEU A 244 23.25 -12.75 -17.72
N VAL A 245 22.65 -11.79 -18.43
CA VAL A 245 23.39 -10.92 -19.39
C VAL A 245 24.42 -10.07 -18.66
N SER A 246 24.04 -9.45 -17.55
CA SER A 246 24.94 -8.68 -16.68
C SER A 246 26.09 -9.52 -16.11
N LEU A 247 25.95 -10.84 -16.04
CA LEU A 247 27.00 -11.76 -15.61
C LEU A 247 27.84 -12.32 -16.77
N GLY A 248 27.58 -11.90 -18.02
CA GLY A 248 28.21 -12.44 -19.22
C GLY A 248 27.84 -13.91 -19.51
N LYS A 249 26.80 -14.45 -18.84
CA LYS A 249 26.35 -15.83 -18.98
C LYS A 249 25.26 -16.01 -20.02
N TRP A 250 24.64 -14.92 -20.45
CA TRP A 250 23.60 -14.88 -21.47
C TRP A 250 23.85 -13.70 -22.42
N ASP A 251 23.38 -13.81 -23.65
CA ASP A 251 23.56 -12.79 -24.67
C ASP A 251 22.17 -12.34 -25.12
N LEU A 252 21.94 -11.04 -25.07
CA LEU A 252 20.64 -10.42 -25.34
C LEU A 252 20.25 -10.55 -26.83
N ASP A 253 21.24 -10.53 -27.72
CA ASP A 253 21.09 -10.43 -29.17
C ASP A 253 21.46 -11.72 -29.91
N LYS A 254 22.01 -12.72 -29.20
CA LYS A 254 22.22 -14.05 -29.76
C LYS A 254 20.88 -14.80 -29.94
N PRO A 255 20.68 -15.47 -31.09
CA PRO A 255 19.49 -16.28 -31.29
C PRO A 255 19.35 -17.42 -30.27
N VAL A 256 18.15 -17.56 -29.71
CA VAL A 256 17.86 -18.51 -28.61
C VAL A 256 17.71 -19.96 -29.07
N TYR A 257 17.53 -20.20 -30.38
CA TYR A 257 17.40 -21.56 -30.95
C TYR A 257 18.57 -22.48 -30.63
N ASN A 258 19.76 -21.90 -30.38
CA ASN A 258 20.98 -22.63 -29.98
C ASN A 258 20.83 -23.36 -28.64
N TYR A 259 19.85 -22.98 -27.82
CA TYR A 259 19.61 -23.56 -26.51
C TYR A 259 18.36 -24.42 -26.49
N TRP A 260 17.30 -23.99 -27.17
CA TRP A 260 16.06 -24.74 -27.27
C TRP A 260 15.24 -24.25 -28.46
N THR A 261 14.52 -25.16 -29.13
CA THR A 261 13.57 -24.84 -30.20
C THR A 261 12.27 -25.60 -29.99
N ASP A 262 11.13 -24.90 -30.03
CA ASP A 262 9.81 -25.53 -29.93
C ASP A 262 9.55 -26.43 -31.15
N PRO A 263 9.11 -27.68 -30.96
CA PRO A 263 8.78 -28.59 -32.06
C PRO A 263 7.80 -28.03 -33.09
N ASP A 264 6.84 -27.20 -32.66
CA ASP A 264 5.81 -26.63 -33.55
C ASP A 264 6.42 -25.71 -34.62
N ILE A 265 7.55 -25.05 -34.32
CA ILE A 265 8.22 -24.10 -35.23
C ILE A 265 9.59 -24.57 -35.71
N ALA A 266 10.01 -25.80 -35.38
CA ALA A 266 11.37 -26.29 -35.65
C ALA A 266 11.74 -26.30 -37.15
N LYS A 267 10.75 -26.41 -38.03
CA LYS A 267 10.93 -26.37 -39.49
C LYS A 267 10.83 -24.97 -40.09
N ASP A 268 10.35 -23.99 -39.31
CA ASP A 268 10.23 -22.61 -39.78
C ASP A 268 11.59 -21.91 -39.64
N PRO A 269 12.17 -21.36 -40.72
CA PRO A 269 13.47 -20.70 -40.67
C PRO A 269 13.50 -19.47 -39.75
N ARG A 270 12.35 -18.86 -39.44
CA ARG A 270 12.25 -17.71 -38.52
C ARG A 270 12.59 -18.08 -37.08
N SER A 271 12.49 -19.36 -36.70
CA SER A 271 12.96 -19.85 -35.39
C SER A 271 14.42 -19.47 -35.10
N LYS A 272 15.26 -19.38 -36.13
CA LYS A 272 16.67 -19.00 -36.02
C LYS A 272 16.91 -17.51 -35.83
N LYS A 273 15.86 -16.68 -35.90
CA LYS A 273 15.95 -15.22 -35.76
C LYS A 273 15.58 -14.72 -34.36
N ILE A 274 14.93 -15.54 -33.53
CA ILE A 274 14.42 -15.11 -32.22
C ILE A 274 15.58 -14.81 -31.28
N THR A 275 15.63 -13.60 -30.74
CA THR A 275 16.59 -13.18 -29.71
C THR A 275 15.89 -12.92 -28.37
N THR A 276 16.68 -12.84 -27.30
CA THR A 276 16.12 -12.48 -25.97
C THR A 276 15.60 -11.05 -25.96
N ARG A 277 16.25 -10.13 -26.68
CA ARG A 277 15.75 -8.76 -26.88
C ARG A 277 14.33 -8.76 -27.44
N GLN A 278 14.10 -9.51 -28.51
CA GLN A 278 12.80 -9.59 -29.16
C GLN A 278 11.75 -10.23 -28.24
N ILE A 279 12.14 -11.22 -27.44
CA ILE A 279 11.23 -11.83 -26.46
C ILE A 279 10.81 -10.81 -25.40
N LEU A 280 11.77 -10.15 -24.75
CA LEU A 280 11.50 -9.24 -23.63
C LEU A 280 10.79 -7.95 -24.05
N SER A 281 10.80 -7.62 -25.35
CA SER A 281 10.10 -6.47 -25.91
C SER A 281 8.86 -6.84 -26.74
N HIS A 282 8.41 -8.09 -26.67
CA HIS A 282 7.19 -8.56 -27.36
C HIS A 282 7.23 -8.41 -28.89
N GLN A 283 8.36 -8.75 -29.50
CA GLN A 283 8.60 -8.69 -30.96
C GLN A 283 8.90 -10.07 -31.55
N THR A 284 8.46 -11.16 -30.92
CA THR A 284 8.76 -12.53 -31.36
C THR A 284 8.02 -12.96 -32.62
N GLY A 285 6.89 -12.33 -32.93
CA GLY A 285 5.93 -12.85 -33.90
C GLY A 285 5.00 -13.93 -33.34
N PHE A 286 5.10 -14.29 -32.06
CA PHE A 286 4.25 -15.33 -31.47
C PHE A 286 2.89 -14.79 -31.02
N PRO A 287 1.83 -15.63 -30.99
CA PRO A 287 0.58 -15.31 -30.31
C PRO A 287 0.79 -15.01 -28.82
N ASN A 288 -0.23 -14.47 -28.15
CA ASN A 288 -0.17 -14.37 -26.69
C ASN A 288 -0.04 -15.75 -26.04
N TRP A 289 -0.97 -16.64 -26.39
CA TRP A 289 -0.96 -18.03 -25.98
C TRP A 289 -1.28 -18.95 -27.15
N ARG A 290 -0.59 -20.09 -27.28
CA ARG A 290 -0.83 -21.01 -28.40
C ARG A 290 -2.24 -21.59 -28.42
N TRP A 291 -2.90 -21.71 -27.26
CA TRP A 291 -4.28 -22.20 -27.17
C TRP A 291 -5.31 -21.29 -27.83
N MET A 292 -4.94 -20.03 -28.13
CA MET A 292 -5.77 -19.10 -28.89
C MET A 292 -5.78 -19.42 -30.40
N ASN A 293 -4.80 -20.18 -30.88
CA ASN A 293 -4.78 -20.64 -32.26
C ASN A 293 -5.75 -21.81 -32.47
N ALA A 294 -6.35 -21.90 -33.66
CA ALA A 294 -7.33 -22.94 -33.99
C ALA A 294 -6.78 -24.37 -33.80
N ASP A 295 -5.50 -24.59 -34.11
CA ASP A 295 -4.81 -25.87 -33.96
C ASP A 295 -4.11 -26.04 -32.60
N LYS A 296 -4.19 -25.02 -31.74
CA LYS A 296 -3.55 -24.93 -30.42
C LYS A 296 -2.02 -25.06 -30.44
N LYS A 297 -1.37 -24.80 -31.59
CA LYS A 297 0.08 -24.90 -31.77
C LYS A 297 0.74 -23.53 -31.82
N LEU A 298 2.03 -23.50 -31.48
CA LEU A 298 2.82 -22.28 -31.63
C LEU A 298 3.11 -22.02 -33.12
N ASN A 299 2.92 -20.78 -33.57
CA ASN A 299 3.26 -20.34 -34.92
C ASN A 299 3.73 -18.89 -34.90
N PHE A 300 4.29 -18.43 -36.03
CA PHE A 300 4.60 -17.02 -36.24
C PHE A 300 3.45 -16.32 -36.98
N GLN A 301 2.93 -15.28 -36.36
CA GLN A 301 1.93 -14.35 -36.90
C GLN A 301 2.58 -13.29 -37.80
N PHE A 302 3.85 -12.97 -37.54
CA PHE A 302 4.69 -12.05 -38.33
C PHE A 302 6.17 -12.37 -38.13
N ASP A 303 7.04 -11.67 -38.86
CA ASP A 303 8.48 -11.89 -38.79
C ASP A 303 9.09 -11.29 -37.50
N PRO A 304 9.96 -12.02 -36.76
CA PRO A 304 10.55 -11.50 -35.53
C PRO A 304 11.23 -10.15 -35.71
N GLY A 305 10.97 -9.21 -34.82
CA GLY A 305 11.52 -7.85 -34.82
C GLY A 305 10.82 -6.85 -35.75
N THR A 306 9.75 -7.25 -36.46
CA THR A 306 9.07 -6.36 -37.43
C THR A 306 7.82 -5.67 -36.88
N ALA A 307 7.23 -6.18 -35.81
CA ALA A 307 6.03 -5.62 -35.19
C ALA A 307 5.98 -5.96 -33.69
N TYR A 308 5.09 -5.26 -32.98
CA TYR A 308 4.74 -5.53 -31.58
C TYR A 308 3.53 -6.46 -31.50
N GLN A 309 3.63 -7.49 -30.66
CA GLN A 309 2.48 -8.26 -30.20
C GLN A 309 2.79 -8.87 -28.83
N TYR A 310 1.99 -8.48 -27.84
CA TYR A 310 2.13 -9.00 -26.49
C TYR A 310 2.06 -10.53 -26.46
N SER A 311 3.10 -11.16 -25.90
CA SER A 311 3.31 -12.60 -26.01
C SER A 311 3.76 -13.28 -24.73
N GLY A 312 2.84 -13.99 -24.06
CA GLY A 312 3.17 -14.93 -22.99
C GLY A 312 4.00 -16.12 -23.48
N GLU A 313 3.70 -16.64 -24.67
CA GLU A 313 4.48 -17.71 -25.33
C GLU A 313 5.94 -17.29 -25.55
N GLY A 314 6.21 -16.03 -25.87
CA GLY A 314 7.57 -15.51 -25.97
C GLY A 314 8.36 -15.72 -24.68
N LEU A 315 7.78 -15.35 -23.54
CA LEU A 315 8.43 -15.52 -22.23
C LEU A 315 8.57 -17.00 -21.86
N GLU A 316 7.57 -17.84 -22.15
CA GLU A 316 7.67 -19.29 -21.95
C GLU A 316 8.76 -19.92 -22.81
N TYR A 317 8.93 -19.45 -24.05
CA TYR A 317 10.03 -19.85 -24.91
C TYR A 317 11.38 -19.49 -24.27
N LEU A 318 11.51 -18.28 -23.72
CA LEU A 318 12.71 -17.84 -23.02
C LEU A 318 12.99 -18.69 -21.78
N ARG A 319 11.98 -19.01 -20.97
CA ARG A 319 12.14 -19.93 -19.83
C ARG A 319 12.73 -21.25 -20.31
N LYS A 320 12.12 -21.90 -21.30
CA LYS A 320 12.62 -23.19 -21.79
C LYS A 320 14.06 -23.09 -22.29
N ALA A 321 14.41 -22.02 -23.01
CA ALA A 321 15.79 -21.79 -23.44
C ALA A 321 16.78 -21.59 -22.28
N LEU A 322 16.40 -20.81 -21.26
CA LEU A 322 17.19 -20.62 -20.05
C LEU A 322 17.37 -21.93 -19.28
N GLU A 323 16.29 -22.67 -19.03
CA GLU A 323 16.32 -23.93 -18.29
C GLU A 323 17.16 -25.00 -19.01
N ASN A 324 17.06 -25.08 -20.34
CA ASN A 324 17.89 -26.00 -21.14
C ASN A 324 19.38 -25.64 -21.06
N LYS A 325 19.73 -24.34 -21.13
CA LYS A 325 21.13 -23.92 -21.07
C LYS A 325 21.75 -24.11 -19.69
N PHE A 326 21.02 -23.76 -18.63
CA PHE A 326 21.56 -23.70 -17.27
C PHE A 326 21.28 -24.96 -16.45
N HIS A 327 20.45 -25.88 -16.93
CA HIS A 327 20.01 -27.08 -16.21
C HIS A 327 19.43 -26.76 -14.82
N LYS A 328 18.72 -25.63 -14.74
CA LYS A 328 18.04 -25.13 -13.54
C LYS A 328 16.66 -24.65 -13.93
N SER A 329 15.66 -24.88 -13.10
CA SER A 329 14.32 -24.33 -13.30
C SER A 329 14.32 -22.80 -13.17
N LEU A 330 13.32 -22.14 -13.73
CA LEU A 330 13.13 -20.70 -13.56
C LEU A 330 13.03 -20.31 -12.08
N GLN A 331 12.35 -21.12 -11.27
CA GLN A 331 12.29 -20.94 -9.82
C GLN A 331 13.69 -20.93 -9.19
N GLN A 332 14.57 -21.85 -9.59
CA GLN A 332 15.94 -21.90 -9.07
C GLN A 332 16.76 -20.69 -9.52
N LEU A 333 16.68 -20.33 -10.80
CA LEU A 333 17.37 -19.16 -11.35
C LEU A 333 16.92 -17.88 -10.65
N ALA A 334 15.61 -17.65 -10.51
CA ALA A 334 15.07 -16.48 -9.82
C ALA A 334 15.44 -16.47 -8.33
N SER A 335 15.43 -17.63 -7.67
CA SER A 335 15.82 -17.75 -6.26
C SER A 335 17.28 -17.33 -6.04
N GLU A 336 18.20 -17.83 -6.87
CA GLU A 336 19.62 -17.52 -6.76
C GLU A 336 19.95 -16.06 -7.15
N LEU A 337 19.29 -15.55 -8.19
CA LEU A 337 19.66 -14.27 -8.80
C LEU A 337 18.92 -13.08 -8.21
N ILE A 338 17.73 -13.29 -7.62
CA ILE A 338 16.84 -12.23 -7.15
C ILE A 338 16.33 -12.51 -5.73
N PHE A 339 15.62 -13.63 -5.51
CA PHE A 339 14.87 -13.79 -4.26
C PHE A 339 15.76 -13.89 -3.03
N GLN A 340 16.81 -14.70 -3.05
CA GLN A 340 17.75 -14.81 -1.93
C GLN A 340 18.54 -13.50 -1.71
N PRO A 341 19.14 -12.87 -2.75
CA PRO A 341 19.80 -11.57 -2.59
C PRO A 341 18.91 -10.47 -2.00
N LEU A 342 17.64 -10.42 -2.41
CA LEU A 342 16.68 -9.40 -1.95
C LEU A 342 15.86 -9.83 -0.74
N LYS A 343 16.07 -11.03 -0.20
CA LYS A 343 15.29 -11.59 0.92
C LYS A 343 13.78 -11.63 0.65
N MET A 344 13.40 -12.05 -0.55
CA MET A 344 12.02 -12.26 -1.00
C MET A 344 11.57 -13.68 -0.66
N ASN A 345 11.38 -13.95 0.63
CA ASN A 345 11.16 -15.29 1.15
C ASN A 345 9.75 -15.85 0.87
N GLU A 346 8.80 -14.98 0.53
CA GLU A 346 7.40 -15.30 0.29
C GLU A 346 7.06 -15.25 -1.22
N THR A 347 8.08 -15.31 -2.09
CA THR A 347 7.93 -15.28 -3.55
C THR A 347 8.23 -16.62 -4.20
N SER A 348 7.32 -17.10 -5.05
CA SER A 348 7.46 -18.40 -5.73
C SER A 348 6.70 -18.42 -7.06
N TYR A 349 7.30 -19.02 -8.09
CA TYR A 349 6.67 -19.36 -9.37
C TYR A 349 5.79 -20.61 -9.30
N VAL A 350 5.82 -21.34 -8.17
CA VAL A 350 5.12 -22.62 -8.01
C VAL A 350 4.47 -22.74 -6.65
N TRP A 351 3.34 -23.43 -6.62
CA TRP A 351 2.78 -24.01 -5.41
C TRP A 351 3.63 -25.19 -4.97
N ASN A 352 4.06 -25.20 -3.72
CA ASN A 352 4.83 -26.28 -3.13
C ASN A 352 4.35 -26.58 -1.70
N LYS A 353 4.96 -27.58 -1.05
CA LYS A 353 4.58 -28.01 0.31
C LYS A 353 4.70 -26.92 1.40
N ASN A 354 5.47 -25.86 1.13
CA ASN A 354 5.65 -24.73 2.04
C ASN A 354 4.71 -23.56 1.70
N SER A 355 3.89 -23.65 0.64
CA SER A 355 2.94 -22.59 0.28
C SER A 355 1.84 -22.48 1.34
N ASP A 356 1.77 -21.33 2.01
CA ASP A 356 0.78 -21.06 3.04
C ASP A 356 -0.53 -20.56 2.44
N ILE A 357 -1.43 -21.51 2.17
CA ILE A 357 -2.78 -21.22 1.64
C ILE A 357 -3.65 -20.40 2.61
N SER A 358 -3.32 -20.35 3.90
CA SER A 358 -4.14 -19.66 4.89
C SER A 358 -4.14 -18.14 4.70
N ARG A 359 -3.08 -17.61 4.06
CA ARG A 359 -2.86 -16.18 3.78
C ARG A 359 -2.97 -15.82 2.30
N TYR A 360 -3.45 -16.73 1.46
CA TYR A 360 -3.63 -16.48 0.03
C TYR A 360 -4.94 -15.74 -0.24
N ALA A 361 -4.87 -14.63 -0.98
CA ALA A 361 -6.04 -13.91 -1.46
C ALA A 361 -6.69 -14.68 -2.61
N ILE A 362 -7.88 -15.26 -2.39
CA ILE A 362 -8.62 -15.93 -3.46
C ILE A 362 -9.22 -14.89 -4.42
N GLY A 363 -9.29 -15.21 -5.71
CA GLY A 363 -9.88 -14.31 -6.70
C GLY A 363 -11.41 -14.32 -6.66
N TYR A 364 -12.02 -13.20 -7.03
CA TYR A 364 -13.47 -13.01 -7.06
C TYR A 364 -13.97 -12.48 -8.40
N ASP A 365 -15.17 -12.89 -8.80
CA ASP A 365 -15.87 -12.31 -9.95
C ASP A 365 -16.48 -10.94 -9.61
N LYS A 366 -17.09 -10.30 -10.61
CA LYS A 366 -17.76 -8.98 -10.48
C LYS A 366 -18.93 -8.94 -9.48
N ASP A 367 -19.45 -10.09 -9.10
CA ASP A 367 -20.58 -10.27 -8.19
C ASP A 367 -20.14 -10.81 -6.81
N LEU A 368 -18.82 -10.78 -6.53
CA LEU A 368 -18.19 -11.26 -5.29
C LEU A 368 -18.33 -12.76 -5.06
N LYS A 369 -18.48 -13.55 -6.12
CA LYS A 369 -18.39 -15.00 -6.04
C LYS A 369 -16.92 -15.43 -6.13
N PRO A 370 -16.42 -16.27 -5.21
CA PRO A 370 -15.04 -16.72 -5.24
C PRO A 370 -14.78 -17.71 -6.37
N TYR A 371 -13.61 -17.61 -6.98
CA TYR A 371 -13.06 -18.61 -7.89
C TYR A 371 -12.33 -19.72 -7.15
N GLU A 372 -12.20 -20.89 -7.80
CA GLU A 372 -11.33 -21.95 -7.31
C GLU A 372 -9.85 -21.57 -7.44
N VAL A 373 -9.03 -22.03 -6.49
CA VAL A 373 -7.59 -21.76 -6.51
C VAL A 373 -6.88 -22.83 -7.32
N GLU A 374 -6.34 -22.44 -8.47
CA GLU A 374 -5.49 -23.29 -9.29
C GLU A 374 -4.07 -23.38 -8.70
N LYS A 375 -3.62 -24.59 -8.36
CA LYS A 375 -2.33 -24.84 -7.72
C LYS A 375 -1.29 -25.34 -8.72
N ASN A 376 -0.76 -24.44 -9.53
CA ASN A 376 0.27 -24.73 -10.52
C ASN A 376 1.62 -25.08 -9.87
N THR A 377 2.17 -26.26 -10.20
CA THR A 377 3.44 -26.79 -9.64
C THR A 377 4.61 -26.68 -10.62
N THR A 378 4.36 -26.17 -11.83
CA THR A 378 5.37 -25.93 -12.87
C THR A 378 5.52 -24.42 -13.07
N PRO A 379 6.74 -23.87 -13.07
CA PRO A 379 6.94 -22.43 -13.31
C PRO A 379 6.39 -22.00 -14.66
N ASN A 380 5.72 -20.85 -14.68
CA ASN A 380 5.38 -20.13 -15.90
C ASN A 380 6.13 -18.79 -15.90
N ALA A 381 6.77 -18.46 -17.02
CA ALA A 381 7.63 -17.30 -17.20
C ALA A 381 6.85 -16.01 -17.39
N ALA A 382 5.57 -16.13 -17.72
CA ALA A 382 4.67 -15.04 -18.04
C ALA A 382 3.54 -14.86 -17.04
N ASP A 383 3.36 -15.80 -16.11
CA ASP A 383 2.19 -15.89 -15.25
C ASP A 383 2.45 -16.74 -13.97
N ASN A 384 1.49 -16.80 -13.04
CA ASN A 384 1.49 -17.66 -11.84
C ASN A 384 2.55 -17.35 -10.76
N LEU A 385 3.22 -16.20 -10.81
CA LEU A 385 4.05 -15.76 -9.68
C LEU A 385 3.15 -15.46 -8.47
N LEU A 386 3.48 -16.09 -7.35
CA LEU A 386 2.93 -15.81 -6.03
C LEU A 386 3.92 -14.93 -5.27
N THR A 387 3.45 -13.85 -4.66
CA THR A 387 4.30 -12.91 -3.90
C THR A 387 3.47 -12.14 -2.88
N THR A 388 4.14 -11.43 -1.98
CA THR A 388 3.55 -10.38 -1.14
C THR A 388 3.85 -9.00 -1.72
N ILE A 389 3.16 -7.97 -1.23
CA ILE A 389 3.49 -6.56 -1.54
C ILE A 389 4.91 -6.22 -1.08
N GLU A 390 5.32 -6.70 0.10
CA GLU A 390 6.65 -6.41 0.64
C GLU A 390 7.75 -6.95 -0.27
N ASP A 391 7.63 -8.21 -0.71
CA ASP A 391 8.63 -8.86 -1.54
C ASP A 391 8.71 -8.26 -2.95
N TYR A 392 7.56 -8.07 -3.62
CA TYR A 392 7.56 -7.43 -4.93
C TYR A 392 8.00 -5.96 -4.85
N GLY A 393 7.71 -5.29 -3.73
CA GLY A 393 8.21 -3.95 -3.43
C GLY A 393 9.74 -3.90 -3.31
N LYS A 394 10.38 -4.87 -2.64
CA LYS A 394 11.85 -5.01 -2.60
C LYS A 394 12.42 -5.19 -4.00
N PHE A 395 11.79 -6.02 -4.83
CA PHE A 395 12.17 -6.21 -6.23
C PHE A 395 12.11 -4.89 -7.01
N LEU A 396 10.99 -4.17 -6.95
CA LEU A 396 10.83 -2.91 -7.68
C LEU A 396 11.79 -1.81 -7.21
N VAL A 397 12.06 -1.72 -5.90
CA VAL A 397 13.08 -0.80 -5.36
C VAL A 397 14.45 -1.10 -5.95
N ALA A 398 14.85 -2.38 -5.97
CA ALA A 398 16.14 -2.80 -6.51
C ALA A 398 16.25 -2.53 -8.02
N VAL A 399 15.16 -2.71 -8.77
CA VAL A 399 15.08 -2.34 -10.19
C VAL A 399 15.20 -0.81 -10.36
N MET A 400 14.39 -0.03 -9.66
CA MET A 400 14.38 1.44 -9.75
C MET A 400 15.73 2.09 -9.41
N ASN A 401 16.49 1.46 -8.51
CA ASN A 401 17.82 1.91 -8.11
C ASN A 401 18.96 1.35 -8.97
N GLY A 402 18.66 0.47 -9.94
CA GLY A 402 19.67 -0.13 -10.81
C GLY A 402 20.60 -1.11 -10.08
N GLU A 403 20.20 -1.65 -8.93
CA GLU A 403 21.03 -2.49 -8.07
C GLU A 403 21.23 -3.91 -8.64
N LEU A 404 20.31 -4.33 -9.53
CA LEU A 404 20.29 -5.68 -10.07
C LEU A 404 21.14 -5.85 -11.32
N LEU A 405 21.37 -4.82 -12.12
CA LEU A 405 21.95 -4.96 -13.46
C LEU A 405 23.25 -4.17 -13.61
N GLN A 406 24.13 -4.57 -14.53
CA GLN A 406 25.19 -3.66 -14.99
C GLN A 406 24.54 -2.43 -15.63
N GLU A 407 25.18 -1.25 -15.50
CA GLU A 407 24.64 0.01 -16.01
C GLU A 407 24.30 -0.05 -17.51
N SER A 408 25.15 -0.71 -18.31
CA SER A 408 24.91 -0.92 -19.75
C SER A 408 23.65 -1.74 -20.02
N VAL A 409 23.41 -2.79 -19.24
CA VAL A 409 22.22 -3.65 -19.38
C VAL A 409 20.97 -2.94 -18.86
N PHE A 410 21.09 -2.14 -17.79
CA PHE A 410 19.99 -1.31 -17.30
C PHE A 410 19.55 -0.27 -18.34
N LYS A 411 20.50 0.39 -19.01
CA LYS A 411 20.21 1.31 -20.11
C LYS A 411 19.49 0.62 -21.27
N GLU A 412 19.87 -0.61 -21.61
CA GLU A 412 19.16 -1.38 -22.63
C GLU A 412 17.74 -1.78 -22.19
N MET A 413 17.56 -2.11 -20.92
CA MET A 413 16.25 -2.45 -20.35
C MET A 413 15.26 -1.29 -20.39
N THR A 414 15.74 -0.07 -20.10
CA THR A 414 14.91 1.14 -20.05
C THR A 414 14.91 1.93 -21.36
N ARG A 415 15.61 1.46 -22.40
CA ARG A 415 15.53 2.04 -23.74
C ARG A 415 14.23 1.62 -24.42
N PRO A 416 13.44 2.55 -24.97
CA PRO A 416 12.28 2.23 -25.81
C PRO A 416 12.67 1.32 -26.98
N GLN A 417 12.14 0.10 -27.04
CA GLN A 417 12.43 -0.86 -28.11
C GLN A 417 11.39 -0.79 -29.22
N ILE A 418 10.10 -0.73 -28.85
CA ILE A 418 8.97 -0.71 -29.78
C ILE A 418 7.80 0.03 -29.15
N ALA A 419 7.05 0.78 -29.94
CA ALA A 419 5.80 1.40 -29.47
C ALA A 419 4.76 0.31 -29.21
N SER A 420 4.14 0.31 -28.03
CA SER A 420 3.08 -0.64 -27.67
C SER A 420 1.71 -0.05 -27.97
N GLU A 421 1.53 1.20 -27.57
CA GLU A 421 0.36 2.04 -27.82
C GLU A 421 0.80 3.51 -27.90
N ARG A 422 -0.15 4.44 -28.11
CA ARG A 422 0.17 5.86 -28.18
C ARG A 422 0.75 6.35 -26.85
N GLY A 423 1.96 6.90 -26.88
CA GLY A 423 2.64 7.43 -25.68
C GLY A 423 3.31 6.36 -24.80
N LYS A 424 3.26 5.08 -25.18
CA LYS A 424 3.89 3.97 -24.47
C LYS A 424 4.81 3.17 -25.38
N HIS A 425 5.91 2.72 -24.81
CA HIS A 425 6.83 1.79 -25.48
C HIS A 425 7.09 0.59 -24.58
N PHE A 426 7.32 -0.58 -25.16
CA PHE A 426 7.95 -1.66 -24.40
C PHE A 426 9.47 -1.49 -24.41
N GLY A 427 10.05 -1.56 -23.21
CA GLY A 427 11.47 -1.81 -22.99
C GLY A 427 11.75 -3.31 -23.00
N LEU A 428 12.63 -3.76 -22.09
CA LEU A 428 12.87 -5.18 -21.87
C LEU A 428 12.18 -5.63 -20.57
N GLY A 429 10.95 -6.12 -20.70
CA GLY A 429 10.15 -6.65 -19.58
C GLY A 429 9.26 -5.63 -18.86
N PHE A 430 9.32 -4.36 -19.23
CA PHE A 430 8.48 -3.28 -18.69
C PHE A 430 7.95 -2.41 -19.82
N GLU A 431 6.75 -1.87 -19.64
CA GLU A 431 6.29 -0.70 -20.38
C GLU A 431 6.98 0.56 -19.85
N ILE A 432 7.26 1.48 -20.76
CA ILE A 432 7.94 2.75 -20.52
C ILE A 432 6.97 3.88 -20.86
N TYR A 433 6.69 4.70 -19.85
CA TYR A 433 5.86 5.88 -19.93
C TYR A 433 6.79 7.09 -20.01
N THR A 434 6.64 7.91 -21.04
CA THR A 434 7.39 9.18 -21.12
C THR A 434 6.62 10.24 -20.35
N LEU A 435 7.23 10.77 -19.29
CA LEU A 435 6.64 11.76 -18.39
C LEU A 435 7.31 13.13 -18.56
N GLU A 436 6.86 14.11 -17.78
CA GLU A 436 7.38 15.48 -17.83
C GLU A 436 8.76 15.60 -17.15
N ASN A 437 9.49 16.68 -17.43
CA ASN A 437 10.81 16.96 -16.84
C ASN A 437 11.82 15.82 -17.01
N GLU A 438 11.77 15.17 -18.18
CA GLU A 438 12.59 14.02 -18.55
C GLU A 438 12.42 12.78 -17.65
N GLU A 439 11.39 12.74 -16.80
CA GLU A 439 11.06 11.55 -16.03
C GLU A 439 10.48 10.46 -16.94
N TYR A 440 10.63 9.20 -16.53
CA TYR A 440 9.96 8.08 -17.14
C TYR A 440 9.41 7.11 -16.10
N GLY A 441 8.26 6.51 -16.40
CA GLY A 441 7.68 5.44 -15.60
C GLY A 441 8.04 4.08 -16.18
N LEU A 442 8.47 3.14 -15.36
CA LEU A 442 8.46 1.72 -15.70
C LEU A 442 7.23 1.08 -15.07
N SER A 443 6.46 0.36 -15.87
CA SER A 443 5.21 -0.26 -15.42
C SER A 443 5.01 -1.62 -16.05
N HIS A 444 4.18 -2.41 -15.40
CA HIS A 444 3.59 -3.59 -15.97
C HIS A 444 2.26 -3.85 -15.24
N GLY A 445 1.27 -4.38 -15.96
CA GLY A 445 0.01 -4.85 -15.39
C GLY A 445 -0.07 -6.38 -15.29
N GLY A 446 -1.02 -6.87 -14.50
CA GLY A 446 -1.36 -8.29 -14.40
C GLY A 446 -2.87 -8.47 -14.34
N ALA A 447 -3.39 -9.38 -15.15
CA ALA A 447 -4.81 -9.69 -15.20
C ALA A 447 -5.02 -11.18 -15.42
N ASP A 448 -5.61 -11.85 -14.42
CA ASP A 448 -6.18 -13.19 -14.54
C ASP A 448 -7.65 -13.14 -14.10
N VAL A 449 -8.35 -14.26 -14.17
CA VAL A 449 -9.68 -14.41 -13.60
C VAL A 449 -9.63 -14.11 -12.09
N GLY A 450 -10.39 -13.11 -11.66
CA GLY A 450 -10.44 -12.64 -10.27
C GLY A 450 -9.17 -11.96 -9.76
N VAL A 451 -8.25 -11.53 -10.63
CA VAL A 451 -7.00 -10.87 -10.24
C VAL A 451 -6.74 -9.66 -11.12
N ARG A 452 -6.47 -8.51 -10.50
CA ARG A 452 -5.96 -7.33 -11.19
C ARG A 452 -4.79 -6.77 -10.38
N THR A 453 -3.63 -6.65 -11.00
CA THR A 453 -2.45 -6.02 -10.41
C THR A 453 -1.83 -4.99 -11.34
N ILE A 454 -1.20 -3.95 -10.77
CA ILE A 454 -0.41 -2.97 -11.53
C ILE A 454 0.69 -2.39 -10.66
N THR A 455 1.81 -2.03 -11.28
CA THR A 455 2.92 -1.38 -10.57
C THR A 455 3.52 -0.26 -11.40
N PHE A 456 4.00 0.78 -10.75
CA PHE A 456 4.72 1.89 -11.37
C PHE A 456 5.97 2.20 -10.53
N ILE A 457 7.12 2.38 -11.18
CA ILE A 457 8.32 2.98 -10.57
C ILE A 457 8.84 4.11 -11.45
N LEU A 458 9.29 5.17 -10.81
CA LEU A 458 9.74 6.42 -11.43
C LEU A 458 11.19 6.67 -11.02
N PRO A 459 12.17 6.24 -11.85
CA PRO A 459 13.56 6.19 -11.41
C PRO A 459 14.22 7.53 -11.10
N LYS A 460 13.81 8.66 -11.70
CA LYS A 460 14.44 9.97 -11.40
C LYS A 460 13.92 10.58 -10.10
N THR A 461 12.60 10.62 -9.88
CA THR A 461 11.97 11.12 -8.65
C THR A 461 12.03 10.10 -7.51
N LYS A 462 12.39 8.86 -7.81
CA LYS A 462 12.54 7.76 -6.85
C LYS A 462 11.23 7.43 -6.12
N GLN A 463 10.14 7.50 -6.86
CA GLN A 463 8.78 7.19 -6.41
C GLN A 463 8.28 5.88 -7.04
N GLY A 464 7.29 5.26 -6.43
CA GLY A 464 6.63 4.11 -7.02
C GLY A 464 5.41 3.66 -6.24
N LEU A 465 4.58 2.86 -6.88
CA LEU A 465 3.32 2.38 -6.37
C LEU A 465 3.08 0.95 -6.84
N LEU A 466 2.65 0.08 -5.93
CA LEU A 466 2.20 -1.28 -6.21
C LEU A 466 0.75 -1.42 -5.77
N ILE A 467 -0.11 -1.92 -6.64
CA ILE A 467 -1.54 -2.11 -6.37
C ILE A 467 -1.92 -3.53 -6.75
N PHE A 468 -2.20 -4.39 -5.77
CA PHE A 468 -2.68 -5.76 -6.00
C PHE A 468 -4.12 -5.91 -5.51
N THR A 469 -4.98 -6.47 -6.35
CA THR A 469 -6.39 -6.71 -6.01
C THR A 469 -6.84 -8.09 -6.47
N ASN A 470 -7.80 -8.68 -5.76
CA ASN A 470 -8.33 -10.02 -6.01
C ASN A 470 -9.78 -9.99 -6.53
N SER A 471 -10.06 -9.12 -7.50
CA SER A 471 -11.39 -9.00 -8.11
C SER A 471 -11.29 -8.73 -9.61
N ASP A 472 -12.22 -9.29 -10.39
CA ASP A 472 -12.37 -8.99 -11.82
C ASP A 472 -12.54 -7.49 -12.12
N VAL A 473 -13.16 -6.76 -11.18
CA VAL A 473 -13.37 -5.30 -11.24
C VAL A 473 -12.34 -4.53 -10.43
N GLY A 474 -11.27 -5.19 -9.96
CA GLY A 474 -10.21 -4.58 -9.16
C GLY A 474 -9.44 -3.46 -9.86
N GLY A 475 -9.49 -3.38 -11.20
CA GLY A 475 -8.92 -2.26 -11.94
C GLY A 475 -9.60 -0.91 -11.67
N ASN A 476 -10.85 -0.90 -11.20
CA ASN A 476 -11.62 0.33 -10.96
C ASN A 476 -10.98 1.24 -9.90
N VAL A 477 -10.15 0.68 -9.02
CA VAL A 477 -9.48 1.45 -7.96
C VAL A 477 -8.17 2.10 -8.42
N TYR A 478 -7.66 1.76 -9.62
CA TYR A 478 -6.32 2.18 -10.05
C TYR A 478 -6.20 3.67 -10.25
N GLU A 479 -7.13 4.28 -10.97
CA GLU A 479 -7.05 5.70 -11.32
C GLU A 479 -6.92 6.58 -10.07
N ALA A 480 -7.78 6.35 -9.07
CA ALA A 480 -7.80 7.15 -7.86
C ALA A 480 -6.52 6.96 -7.02
N LEU A 481 -6.04 5.72 -6.90
CA LEU A 481 -4.81 5.41 -6.16
C LEU A 481 -3.58 5.97 -6.87
N VAL A 482 -3.47 5.81 -8.20
CA VAL A 482 -2.35 6.32 -9.00
C VAL A 482 -2.27 7.84 -8.92
N LYS A 483 -3.40 8.55 -9.10
CA LYS A 483 -3.44 10.01 -8.98
C LYS A 483 -3.06 10.49 -7.58
N HIS A 484 -3.56 9.83 -6.53
CA HIS A 484 -3.24 10.20 -5.15
C HIS A 484 -1.76 10.02 -4.82
N TYR A 485 -1.23 8.81 -5.01
CA TYR A 485 0.11 8.46 -4.51
C TYR A 485 1.26 8.91 -5.42
N LEU A 486 1.01 9.11 -6.72
CA LEU A 486 2.03 9.61 -7.66
C LEU A 486 1.82 11.07 -8.07
N GLY A 487 0.78 11.74 -7.55
CA GLY A 487 0.49 13.15 -7.78
C GLY A 487 0.42 13.50 -9.28
N LYS A 488 1.13 14.56 -9.69
CA LYS A 488 1.18 15.02 -11.09
C LYS A 488 1.67 13.95 -12.07
N ASN A 489 2.62 13.10 -11.65
CA ASN A 489 3.07 11.99 -12.49
C ASN A 489 1.96 10.95 -12.63
N GLY A 490 1.20 10.70 -11.57
CA GLY A 490 0.01 9.85 -11.59
C GLY A 490 -1.07 10.37 -12.54
N GLU A 491 -1.38 11.66 -12.48
CA GLU A 491 -2.29 12.31 -13.44
C GLU A 491 -1.84 12.09 -14.88
N LYS A 492 -0.54 12.30 -15.16
CA LYS A 492 0.02 12.11 -16.49
C LYS A 492 -0.05 10.67 -16.98
N ILE A 493 0.21 9.71 -16.08
CA ILE A 493 0.08 8.27 -16.38
C ILE A 493 -1.37 7.94 -16.77
N ILE A 494 -2.35 8.39 -15.99
CA ILE A 494 -3.77 8.14 -16.32
C ILE A 494 -4.17 8.82 -17.63
N ASP A 495 -3.66 10.01 -17.90
CA ASP A 495 -3.85 10.71 -19.17
C ASP A 495 -3.31 9.90 -20.38
N ILE A 496 -2.23 9.14 -20.20
CA ILE A 496 -1.68 8.26 -21.24
C ILE A 496 -2.55 7.02 -21.41
N GLU A 497 -3.05 6.44 -20.30
CA GLU A 497 -3.91 5.24 -20.33
C GLU A 497 -5.31 5.49 -20.90
N THR A 498 -5.78 6.74 -20.91
CA THR A 498 -7.19 7.08 -21.26
C THR A 498 -7.36 7.81 -22.60
N LYS A 499 -6.26 8.12 -23.31
CA LYS A 499 -6.25 8.82 -24.60
C LYS A 499 -5.81 7.92 -25.74
#